data_AF-A0A9D6J8Z4-F1
#
_entry.id   AF-A0A9D6J8Z4-F1
#
_cell.length_a   1.000
_cell.length_b   1.000
_cell.length_c   1.000
_cell.angle_alpha   90.00
_cell.angle_beta   90.00
_cell.angle_gamma   90.00
#
_symmetry.space_group_name_H-M   'P 1'
#
loop_
_entity.id
_entity.type
_entity.pdbx_description
1 polymer ?
#
loop_
_entity_poly.entity_id
_entity_poly.type
_entity_poly.pdbx_seq_one_letter_code
_entity_poly.pdbx_strand_id
1 'polypeptide(L)'
;MDQLESSSNFLVYLKTTWVWPGVVEVGQFLGTHLISGMIPAFLIAGAIAVLIDKERITRYFGPKASPLISFPVAALSGAILTVCSCGVIPIFTGILTRGAGVGPAFTFLFSAPAINLIAVTYTFTYMGTKVAIGRIMAVILCAIGLGIVMKTFFPDKSEITNCQVMAAEEDSERTDLQTGSFFFLLLFFMLTSTGFFDPIIQSIIPEIAASYLNIIRG
;
A
#
# COMPACT_ATOMS: atom_id res chain seq x y z
N MET A 1 -27.79 41.08 -9.10
CA MET A 1 -26.57 41.39 -8.32
C MET A 1 -26.51 40.47 -7.09
N ASP A 2 -26.96 39.21 -7.21
CA ASP A 2 -27.34 38.36 -6.07
C ASP A 2 -26.49 37.08 -5.92
N GLN A 3 -25.55 36.84 -6.84
CA GLN A 3 -24.71 35.63 -6.80
C GLN A 3 -23.41 35.79 -5.99
N LEU A 4 -22.96 37.02 -5.70
CA LEU A 4 -21.71 37.26 -4.96
C LEU A 4 -21.89 37.26 -3.43
N GLU A 5 -23.10 37.50 -2.94
CA GLU A 5 -23.41 37.58 -1.50
C GLU A 5 -23.75 36.21 -0.87
N SER A 6 -24.21 35.24 -1.67
CA SER A 6 -24.37 33.86 -1.22
C SER A 6 -23.01 33.14 -1.07
N SER A 7 -22.05 33.45 -1.95
CA SER A 7 -20.71 32.86 -1.90
C SER A 7 -19.90 33.35 -0.69
N SER A 8 -20.02 34.62 -0.30
CA SER A 8 -19.35 35.18 0.89
C SER A 8 -19.88 34.58 2.20
N ASN A 9 -21.20 34.44 2.34
CA ASN A 9 -21.82 33.87 3.54
C ASN A 9 -21.56 32.36 3.68
N PHE A 10 -21.54 31.61 2.58
CA PHE A 10 -21.21 30.18 2.58
C PHE A 10 -19.73 29.93 2.90
N LEU A 11 -18.82 30.74 2.36
CA LEU A 11 -17.39 30.67 2.69
C LEU A 11 -17.10 31.06 4.15
N VAL A 12 -17.85 32.00 4.72
CA VAL A 12 -17.78 32.36 6.14
C VAL A 12 -18.33 31.23 7.03
N TYR A 13 -19.44 30.59 6.64
CA TYR A 13 -19.97 29.40 7.33
C TYR A 13 -19.02 28.20 7.29
N LEU A 14 -18.39 27.95 6.14
CA LEU A 14 -17.37 26.91 5.98
C LEU A 14 -16.15 27.17 6.86
N LYS A 15 -15.72 28.43 7.01
CA LYS A 15 -14.59 28.84 7.84
C LYS A 15 -14.86 28.80 9.35
N THR A 16 -16.13 28.95 9.78
CA THR A 16 -16.52 28.97 11.20
C THR A 16 -17.00 27.61 11.72
N THR A 17 -17.19 26.64 10.84
CA THR A 17 -17.62 25.28 11.19
C THR A 17 -16.41 24.34 11.25
N TRP A 18 -16.56 23.18 11.92
CA TRP A 18 -15.63 22.03 11.97
C TRP A 18 -15.07 21.57 10.61
N VAL A 19 -15.69 22.00 9.50
CA VAL A 19 -15.25 21.72 8.13
C VAL A 19 -13.87 22.33 7.85
N TRP A 20 -13.58 23.56 8.33
CA TRP A 20 -12.29 24.19 8.08
C TRP A 20 -11.10 23.46 8.72
N PRO A 21 -11.11 23.14 10.04
CA PRO A 21 -10.05 22.33 10.64
C PRO A 21 -9.97 20.92 10.02
N GLY A 22 -11.11 20.30 9.68
CA GLY A 22 -11.13 18.99 9.03
C GLY A 22 -10.49 18.98 7.63
N VAL A 23 -10.76 19.99 6.80
CA VAL A 23 -10.14 20.12 5.47
C VAL A 23 -8.64 20.38 5.58
N VAL A 24 -8.20 21.16 6.58
CA VAL A 24 -6.77 21.42 6.82
C VAL A 24 -6.06 20.14 7.29
N GLU A 25 -6.62 19.38 8.23
CA GLU A 25 -6.06 18.11 8.68
C GLU A 25 -5.99 17.08 7.55
N VAL A 26 -7.06 16.96 6.75
CA VAL A 26 -7.09 16.06 5.59
C VAL A 26 -6.04 16.48 4.57
N GLY A 27 -5.89 17.78 4.29
CA GLY A 27 -4.88 18.31 3.38
C GLY A 27 -3.44 18.01 3.84
N GLN A 28 -3.18 18.17 5.15
CA GLN A 28 -1.89 17.80 5.75
C GLN A 28 -1.65 16.29 5.70
N PHE A 29 -2.66 15.47 6.01
CA PHE A 29 -2.53 14.02 5.95
C PHE A 29 -2.29 13.51 4.52
N LEU A 30 -3.04 14.04 3.54
CA LEU A 30 -2.85 13.70 2.13
C LEU A 30 -1.47 14.14 1.61
N GLY A 31 -1.06 15.38 1.90
CA GLY A 31 0.21 15.93 1.43
C GLY A 31 1.43 15.24 2.03
N THR A 32 1.51 15.17 3.36
CA THR A 32 2.73 14.75 4.04
C THR A 32 2.87 13.24 4.10
N HIS A 33 1.78 12.49 4.29
CA HIS A 33 1.83 11.03 4.48
C HIS A 33 1.51 10.25 3.21
N LEU A 34 0.50 10.69 2.46
CA LEU A 34 -0.01 9.94 1.31
C LEU A 34 0.81 10.21 0.04
N ILE A 35 1.01 11.47 -0.33
CA ILE A 35 1.71 11.86 -1.56
C ILE A 35 3.22 11.61 -1.44
N SER A 36 3.84 12.05 -0.34
CA SER A 36 5.29 11.87 -0.12
C SER A 36 5.68 10.40 0.08
N GLY A 37 4.82 9.60 0.73
CA GLY A 37 5.11 8.20 1.05
C GLY A 37 4.67 7.19 -0.03
N MET A 38 3.48 7.33 -0.61
CA MET A 38 2.93 6.31 -1.52
C MET A 38 3.51 6.37 -2.93
N ILE A 39 3.75 7.57 -3.48
CA ILE A 39 4.23 7.70 -4.86
C ILE A 39 5.58 7.00 -5.03
N PRO A 40 6.60 7.24 -4.18
CA PRO A 40 7.86 6.52 -4.28
C PRO A 40 7.70 5.03 -3.97
N ALA A 41 6.89 4.67 -2.98
CA ALA A 41 6.66 3.27 -2.62
C ALA A 41 6.05 2.45 -3.77
N PHE A 42 5.09 3.01 -4.51
CA PHE A 42 4.50 2.36 -5.68
C PHE A 42 5.48 2.24 -6.84
N LEU A 43 6.31 3.26 -7.05
CA LEU A 43 7.31 3.24 -8.10
C LEU A 43 8.43 2.24 -7.81
N ILE A 44 8.84 2.13 -6.53
CA ILE A 44 9.75 1.11 -6.02
C ILE A 44 9.11 -0.28 -6.15
N ALA A 45 7.84 -0.45 -5.80
CA ALA A 45 7.14 -1.72 -5.96
C ALA A 45 7.06 -2.15 -7.43
N GLY A 46 6.87 -1.21 -8.36
CA GLY A 46 6.96 -1.47 -9.81
C GLY A 46 8.36 -1.88 -10.25
N ALA A 47 9.41 -1.23 -9.72
CA ALA A 47 10.80 -1.59 -10.01
C ALA A 47 11.19 -2.97 -9.43
N ILE A 48 10.86 -3.25 -8.17
CA ILE A 48 11.02 -4.58 -7.54
C ILE A 48 10.21 -5.62 -8.31
N ALA A 49 9.02 -5.21 -8.76
CA ALA A 49 8.24 -5.78 -9.83
C ALA A 49 9.18 -6.41 -10.86
N VAL A 50 9.72 -5.56 -11.72
CA VAL A 50 10.63 -5.88 -12.83
C VAL A 50 11.86 -6.70 -12.40
N LEU A 51 12.46 -6.39 -11.25
CA LEU A 51 13.71 -7.02 -10.78
C LEU A 51 13.55 -8.44 -10.20
N ILE A 52 12.32 -8.89 -9.90
CA ILE A 52 12.10 -10.25 -9.41
C ILE A 52 11.97 -11.24 -10.58
N ASP A 53 12.91 -12.20 -10.63
CA ASP A 53 12.90 -13.34 -11.54
C ASP A 53 11.56 -14.11 -11.50
N LYS A 54 10.94 -14.27 -12.68
CA LYS A 54 9.69 -15.01 -12.89
C LYS A 54 9.83 -16.46 -12.42
N GLU A 55 11.03 -17.04 -12.54
CA GLU A 55 11.39 -18.41 -12.15
C GLU A 55 11.30 -18.60 -10.62
N ARG A 56 11.66 -17.59 -9.83
CA ARG A 56 11.61 -17.65 -8.36
C ARG A 56 10.16 -17.62 -7.87
N ILE A 57 9.33 -16.76 -8.46
CA ILE A 57 7.91 -16.67 -8.12
C ILE A 57 7.18 -17.94 -8.54
N THR A 58 7.34 -18.40 -9.77
CA THR A 58 6.65 -19.60 -10.26
C THR A 58 7.08 -20.88 -9.52
N ARG A 59 8.30 -20.95 -9.00
CA ARG A 59 8.76 -22.10 -8.20
C ARG A 59 8.10 -22.20 -6.82
N TYR A 60 7.87 -21.08 -6.13
CA TYR A 60 7.32 -21.07 -4.77
C TYR A 60 5.83 -20.71 -4.71
N PHE A 61 5.35 -19.86 -5.61
CA PHE A 61 3.98 -19.39 -5.69
C PHE A 61 3.22 -19.97 -6.89
N GLY A 62 3.86 -20.71 -7.80
CA GLY A 62 3.21 -21.13 -9.05
C GLY A 62 2.09 -22.16 -8.88
N PRO A 63 1.23 -22.33 -9.90
CA PRO A 63 0.09 -23.26 -9.89
C PRO A 63 0.49 -24.72 -9.67
N LYS A 64 1.69 -25.09 -10.13
CA LYS A 64 2.26 -26.44 -10.02
C LYS A 64 3.05 -26.67 -8.73
N ALA A 65 3.26 -25.63 -7.91
CA ALA A 65 3.95 -25.77 -6.63
C ALA A 65 3.08 -26.57 -5.65
N SER A 66 3.73 -27.35 -4.77
CA SER A 66 3.00 -28.12 -3.78
C SER A 66 2.25 -27.17 -2.83
N PRO A 67 0.92 -27.36 -2.63
CA PRO A 67 0.13 -26.47 -1.80
C PRO A 67 0.66 -26.39 -0.35
N LEU A 68 1.26 -27.48 0.15
CA LEU A 68 1.87 -27.52 1.47
C LEU A 68 3.04 -26.54 1.65
N ILE A 69 3.71 -26.11 0.57
CA ILE A 69 4.83 -25.18 0.64
C ILE A 69 4.38 -23.77 0.24
N SER A 70 3.54 -23.65 -0.80
CA SER A 70 3.15 -22.35 -1.34
C SER A 70 2.33 -21.51 -0.36
N PHE A 71 1.38 -22.11 0.35
CA PHE A 71 0.51 -21.41 1.30
C PHE A 71 1.25 -20.84 2.52
N PRO A 72 2.07 -21.60 3.25
CA PRO A 72 2.83 -21.05 4.38
C PRO A 72 3.90 -20.05 3.95
N VAL A 73 4.56 -20.25 2.80
CA VAL A 73 5.51 -19.26 2.26
C VAL A 73 4.82 -17.96 1.89
N ALA A 74 3.62 -18.02 1.30
CA ALA A 74 2.80 -16.85 1.02
C ALA A 74 2.37 -16.11 2.30
N ALA A 75 1.91 -16.83 3.32
CA ALA A 75 1.52 -16.23 4.59
C ALA A 75 2.72 -15.55 5.29
N LEU A 76 3.88 -16.22 5.30
CA LEU A 76 5.10 -15.72 5.96
C LEU A 76 5.70 -14.52 5.22
N SER A 77 5.76 -14.56 3.88
CA SER A 77 6.23 -13.42 3.09
C SER A 77 5.35 -12.19 3.27
N GLY A 78 4.03 -12.36 3.41
CA GLY A 78 3.11 -11.28 3.75
C GLY A 78 3.44 -10.66 5.11
N ALA A 79 3.64 -11.50 6.13
CA ALA A 79 4.00 -11.03 7.48
C ALA A 79 5.34 -10.27 7.50
N ILE A 80 6.33 -10.70 6.73
CA ILE A 80 7.64 -10.04 6.65
C ILE A 80 7.54 -8.68 5.95
N LEU A 81 6.79 -8.60 4.85
CA LEU A 81 6.73 -7.38 4.04
C LEU A 81 6.01 -6.22 4.72
N THR A 82 5.20 -6.46 5.77
CA THR A 82 4.49 -5.44 6.57
C THR A 82 4.06 -4.22 5.75
N VAL A 83 3.18 -4.46 4.79
CA VAL A 83 2.71 -3.42 3.87
C VAL A 83 1.32 -2.95 4.32
N CYS A 84 1.06 -1.65 4.19
CA CYS A 84 -0.29 -1.13 4.39
C CYS A 84 -1.26 -1.69 3.33
N SER A 85 -2.56 -1.61 3.60
CA SER A 85 -3.62 -2.01 2.66
C SER A 85 -3.53 -1.30 1.31
N CYS A 86 -2.92 -0.12 1.26
CA CYS A 86 -2.72 0.63 0.02
C CYS A 86 -1.58 0.04 -0.83
N GLY A 87 -0.50 -0.45 -0.21
CA GLY A 87 0.67 -0.99 -0.91
C GLY A 87 0.57 -2.48 -1.25
N VAL A 88 -0.33 -3.22 -0.62
CA VAL A 88 -0.44 -4.68 -0.87
C VAL A 88 -1.05 -5.00 -2.25
N ILE A 89 -1.94 -4.16 -2.77
CA ILE A 89 -2.62 -4.36 -4.07
C ILE A 89 -1.64 -4.37 -5.26
N PRO A 90 -0.75 -3.37 -5.43
CA PRO A 90 0.22 -3.40 -6.54
C PRO A 90 1.23 -4.53 -6.41
N ILE A 91 1.61 -4.91 -5.18
CA ILE A 91 2.52 -6.04 -4.96
C ILE A 91 1.81 -7.33 -5.36
N PHE A 92 0.56 -7.52 -4.93
CA PHE A 92 -0.27 -8.66 -5.29
C PHE A 92 -0.46 -8.80 -6.80
N THR A 93 -0.77 -7.70 -7.49
CA THR A 93 -0.90 -7.71 -8.95
C THR A 93 0.44 -8.01 -9.63
N GLY A 94 1.56 -7.46 -9.14
CA GLY A 94 2.90 -7.71 -9.67
C GLY A 94 3.41 -9.15 -9.52
N ILE A 95 3.00 -9.87 -8.47
CA ILE A 95 3.30 -11.31 -8.32
C ILE A 95 2.35 -12.18 -9.15
N LEU A 96 1.09 -11.77 -9.35
CA LEU A 96 0.12 -12.46 -10.21
C LEU A 96 0.56 -12.42 -11.68
N THR A 97 0.98 -11.26 -12.17
CA THR A 97 1.45 -11.08 -13.55
C THR A 97 2.74 -11.87 -13.86
N ARG A 98 3.46 -12.32 -12.83
CA ARG A 98 4.62 -13.23 -12.97
C ARG A 98 4.25 -14.71 -12.96
N GLY A 99 2.96 -15.05 -12.88
CA GLY A 99 2.50 -16.44 -12.93
C GLY A 99 2.43 -17.12 -11.56
N ALA A 100 2.26 -16.36 -10.47
CA ALA A 100 1.81 -16.92 -9.20
C ALA A 100 0.40 -17.53 -9.37
N GLY A 101 0.15 -18.67 -8.71
CA GLY A 101 -1.17 -19.26 -8.63
C GLY A 101 -2.11 -18.40 -7.79
N VAL A 102 -3.38 -18.38 -8.17
CA VAL A 102 -4.40 -17.54 -7.53
C VAL A 102 -4.49 -17.80 -6.02
N GLY A 103 -4.51 -19.06 -5.59
CA GLY A 103 -4.62 -19.41 -4.17
C GLY A 103 -3.53 -18.82 -3.27
N PRO A 104 -2.23 -19.14 -3.51
CA PRO A 104 -1.12 -18.59 -2.73
C PRO A 104 -1.05 -17.06 -2.75
N ALA A 105 -1.38 -16.43 -3.88
CA ALA A 105 -1.36 -14.97 -3.97
C ALA A 105 -2.43 -14.31 -3.09
N PHE A 106 -3.64 -14.88 -3.01
CA PHE A 106 -4.69 -14.38 -2.11
C PHE A 106 -4.32 -14.58 -0.63
N THR A 107 -3.65 -15.69 -0.29
CA THR A 107 -3.11 -15.89 1.07
C THR A 107 -2.08 -14.82 1.43
N PHE A 108 -1.19 -14.46 0.50
CA PHE A 108 -0.25 -13.35 0.68
C PHE A 108 -0.98 -12.01 0.88
N LEU A 109 -1.93 -11.69 0.00
CA LEU A 109 -2.72 -10.46 0.03
C LEU A 109 -3.44 -10.25 1.37
N PHE A 110 -4.01 -11.32 1.93
CA PHE A 110 -4.70 -11.25 3.21
C PHE A 110 -3.75 -11.20 4.42
N SER A 111 -2.66 -11.98 4.38
CA SER A 111 -1.69 -12.05 5.48
C SER A 111 -0.94 -10.74 5.69
N ALA A 112 -0.55 -10.06 4.61
CA ALA A 112 0.32 -8.88 4.67
C ALA A 112 -0.18 -7.71 5.55
N PRO A 113 -1.43 -7.22 5.42
CA PRO A 113 -1.95 -6.19 6.32
C PRO A 113 -2.35 -6.76 7.69
N ALA A 114 -2.71 -8.05 7.76
CA ALA A 114 -3.26 -8.66 8.96
C ALA A 114 -2.19 -9.00 10.00
N ILE A 115 -0.99 -9.41 9.57
CA ILE A 115 0.20 -9.64 10.41
C ILE A 115 1.14 -8.43 10.33
N ASN A 116 0.61 -7.25 10.62
CA ASN A 116 1.40 -6.02 10.69
C ASN A 116 2.16 -5.96 12.03
N LEU A 117 3.49 -5.79 11.98
CA LEU A 117 4.35 -5.68 13.17
C LEU A 117 3.86 -4.62 14.16
N ILE A 118 3.46 -3.44 13.67
CA ILE A 118 2.93 -2.35 14.50
C ILE A 118 1.70 -2.85 15.24
N ALA A 119 0.72 -3.39 14.51
CA ALA A 119 -0.52 -3.86 15.08
C ALA A 119 -0.31 -5.04 16.06
N VAL A 120 0.62 -5.95 15.78
CA VAL A 120 0.95 -7.08 16.66
C VAL A 120 1.60 -6.58 17.95
N THR A 121 2.55 -5.65 17.87
CA THR A 121 3.18 -5.04 19.05
C THR A 121 2.16 -4.32 19.92
N TYR A 122 1.27 -3.51 19.33
CA TYR A 122 0.15 -2.91 20.06
C TYR A 122 -0.72 -3.97 20.75
N THR A 123 -1.08 -5.05 20.04
CA THR A 123 -1.88 -6.13 20.65
C THR A 123 -1.15 -6.76 21.82
N PHE A 124 0.17 -6.95 21.72
CA PHE A 124 0.99 -7.55 22.75
C PHE A 124 1.03 -6.71 24.03
N THR A 125 1.18 -5.39 23.88
CA THR A 125 1.27 -4.46 25.02
C THR A 125 -0.08 -4.25 25.71
N TYR A 126 -1.18 -4.13 24.94
CA TYR A 126 -2.48 -3.73 25.50
C TYR A 126 -3.41 -4.92 25.82
N MET A 127 -3.42 -5.99 25.02
CA MET A 127 -4.31 -7.15 25.21
C MET A 127 -3.59 -8.37 25.81
N GLY A 128 -2.26 -8.30 25.95
CA GLY A 128 -1.43 -9.36 26.48
C GLY A 128 -1.09 -10.46 25.48
N THR A 129 -0.05 -11.22 25.82
CA THR A 129 0.59 -12.22 24.94
C THR A 129 -0.36 -13.30 24.43
N LYS A 130 -1.34 -13.73 25.24
CA LYS A 130 -2.29 -14.80 24.85
C LYS A 130 -3.15 -14.38 23.65
N VAL A 131 -3.64 -13.15 23.65
CA VAL A 131 -4.47 -12.61 22.56
C VAL A 131 -3.62 -12.34 21.32
N ALA A 132 -2.39 -11.84 21.48
CA ALA A 132 -1.47 -11.60 20.38
C ALA A 132 -1.11 -12.89 19.61
N ILE A 133 -0.81 -13.98 20.32
CA ILE A 133 -0.55 -15.30 19.71
C ILE A 133 -1.83 -15.83 19.03
N GLY A 134 -2.98 -15.71 19.70
CA GLY A 134 -4.27 -16.10 19.13
C GLY A 134 -4.57 -15.39 17.82
N ARG A 135 -4.27 -14.08 17.73
CA ARG A 135 -4.40 -13.29 16.51
C ARG A 135 -3.53 -13.83 15.37
N ILE A 136 -2.25 -14.08 15.61
CA ILE A 136 -1.33 -14.57 14.57
C ILE A 136 -1.82 -15.93 14.04
N MET A 137 -2.18 -16.84 14.94
CA MET A 137 -2.70 -18.16 14.58
C MET A 137 -4.01 -18.05 13.78
N ALA A 138 -4.94 -17.22 14.24
CA ALA A 138 -6.21 -17.00 13.54
C ALA A 138 -6.00 -16.43 12.13
N VAL A 139 -5.12 -15.44 11.99
CA VAL A 139 -4.81 -14.84 10.68
C VAL A 139 -4.19 -15.85 9.74
N ILE A 140 -3.21 -16.65 10.20
CA ILE A 140 -2.58 -17.68 9.35
C ILE A 140 -3.62 -18.70 8.89
N LEU A 141 -4.46 -19.21 9.80
CA LEU A 141 -5.51 -20.18 9.47
C LEU A 141 -6.53 -19.59 8.50
N CYS A 142 -7.00 -18.36 8.73
CA CYS A 142 -7.93 -17.67 7.85
C CYS A 142 -7.31 -17.39 6.47
N ALA A 143 -6.05 -16.93 6.40
CA ALA A 143 -5.36 -16.62 5.15
C ALA A 143 -5.18 -17.87 4.28
N ILE A 144 -4.79 -18.99 4.89
CA ILE A 144 -4.65 -20.28 4.22
C ILE A 144 -6.03 -20.79 3.79
N GLY A 145 -7.03 -20.72 4.67
CA GLY A 145 -8.41 -21.10 4.35
C GLY A 145 -8.97 -20.34 3.15
N LEU A 146 -8.82 -19.02 3.14
CA LEU A 146 -9.22 -18.16 2.02
C LEU A 146 -8.49 -18.51 0.72
N GLY A 147 -7.20 -18.75 0.78
CA GLY A 147 -6.42 -19.14 -0.40
C GLY A 147 -6.80 -20.52 -0.95
N ILE A 148 -7.15 -21.47 -0.09
CA ILE A 148 -7.66 -22.79 -0.51
C ILE A 148 -9.04 -22.63 -1.16
N VAL A 149 -9.95 -21.89 -0.53
CA VAL A 149 -11.27 -21.60 -1.10
C VAL A 149 -11.12 -20.93 -2.47
N MET A 150 -10.24 -19.93 -2.58
CA MET A 150 -10.01 -19.25 -3.85
C MET A 150 -9.43 -20.19 -4.91
N LYS A 151 -8.51 -21.08 -4.54
CA LYS A 151 -8.00 -22.14 -5.43
C LYS A 151 -9.10 -23.09 -5.91
N THR A 152 -10.11 -23.38 -5.08
CA THR A 152 -11.24 -24.24 -5.47
C THR A 152 -12.27 -23.56 -6.36
N PHE A 153 -12.53 -22.26 -6.14
CA PHE A 153 -13.47 -21.48 -6.97
C PHE A 153 -12.84 -21.03 -8.30
N PHE A 154 -11.55 -20.72 -8.28
CA PHE A 154 -10.75 -20.34 -9.44
C PHE A 154 -9.60 -21.35 -9.60
N PRO A 155 -9.90 -22.60 -10.01
CA PRO A 155 -8.86 -23.54 -10.38
C PRO A 155 -8.04 -22.90 -11.50
N ASP A 156 -6.72 -22.77 -11.30
CA ASP A 156 -5.75 -22.12 -12.19
C ASP A 156 -5.92 -22.63 -13.63
N LYS A 157 -6.85 -22.05 -14.39
CA LYS A 157 -6.88 -22.13 -15.84
C LYS A 157 -5.82 -21.14 -16.28
N SER A 158 -4.72 -21.71 -16.76
CA SER A 158 -3.56 -21.01 -17.30
C SER A 158 -3.89 -19.83 -18.24
N GLU A 159 -5.10 -19.74 -18.80
CA GLU A 159 -5.55 -18.67 -19.68
C GLU A 159 -5.86 -17.32 -19.00
N ILE A 160 -6.42 -17.26 -17.78
CA ILE A 160 -6.72 -15.97 -17.12
C ILE A 160 -5.41 -15.33 -16.64
N THR A 161 -4.54 -16.15 -16.05
CA THR A 161 -3.18 -15.76 -15.70
C THR A 161 -2.40 -15.37 -16.96
N ASN A 162 -2.45 -16.14 -18.05
CA ASN A 162 -1.79 -15.77 -19.31
C ASN A 162 -2.33 -14.48 -19.93
N CYS A 163 -3.64 -14.19 -19.87
CA CYS A 163 -4.21 -12.98 -20.45
C CYS A 163 -3.79 -11.71 -19.69
N GLN A 164 -3.66 -11.79 -18.35
CA GLN A 164 -3.09 -10.74 -17.52
C GLN A 164 -1.56 -10.65 -17.64
N VAL A 165 -0.89 -11.79 -17.85
CA VAL A 165 0.54 -11.85 -18.20
C VAL A 165 0.76 -11.14 -19.53
N MET A 166 0.00 -11.42 -20.59
CA MET A 166 0.14 -10.76 -21.91
C MET A 166 -0.16 -9.26 -21.86
N ALA A 167 -1.12 -8.81 -21.04
CA ALA A 167 -1.38 -7.38 -20.82
C ALA A 167 -0.28 -6.68 -19.99
N ALA A 168 0.56 -7.43 -19.28
CA ALA A 168 1.69 -6.94 -18.49
C ALA A 168 3.06 -7.23 -19.13
N GLU A 169 3.13 -8.10 -20.14
CA GLU A 169 4.35 -8.50 -20.87
C GLU A 169 4.70 -7.54 -22.01
N GLU A 170 3.87 -6.52 -22.26
CA GLU A 170 4.13 -5.49 -23.27
C GLU A 170 5.21 -4.47 -22.85
N ASP A 171 6.17 -4.83 -21.99
CA ASP A 171 7.51 -4.19 -21.97
C ASP A 171 8.45 -4.98 -21.04
N SER A 172 9.43 -5.70 -21.59
CA SER A 172 10.76 -5.86 -20.95
C SER A 172 11.73 -6.64 -21.85
N GLU A 173 12.10 -6.05 -22.98
CA GLU A 173 13.40 -6.30 -23.64
C GLU A 173 14.46 -5.26 -23.20
N ARG A 174 14.40 -4.76 -21.95
CA ARG A 174 15.33 -3.73 -21.48
C ARG A 174 16.25 -4.19 -20.35
N THR A 175 17.52 -3.92 -20.59
CA THR A 175 18.72 -4.37 -19.90
C THR A 175 18.71 -4.05 -18.40
N ASP A 176 19.01 -5.08 -17.60
CA ASP A 176 19.12 -5.12 -16.13
C ASP A 176 19.79 -3.88 -15.48
N LEU A 177 20.70 -3.23 -16.22
CA LEU A 177 21.46 -2.06 -15.76
C LEU A 177 20.67 -0.74 -15.81
N GLN A 178 19.75 -0.58 -16.76
CA GLN A 178 18.96 0.65 -16.90
C GLN A 178 17.86 0.74 -15.82
N THR A 179 17.26 -0.40 -15.48
CA THR A 179 16.29 -0.52 -14.37
C THR A 179 16.94 -0.24 -13.02
N GLY A 180 18.18 -0.72 -12.81
CA GLY A 180 18.96 -0.40 -11.61
C GLY A 180 19.23 1.10 -11.46
N SER A 181 19.60 1.78 -12.55
CA SER A 181 19.84 3.23 -12.52
C SER A 181 18.57 4.03 -12.18
N PHE A 182 17.41 3.66 -12.74
CA PHE A 182 16.12 4.25 -12.40
C PHE A 182 15.74 4.01 -10.93
N PHE A 183 15.97 2.81 -10.42
CA PHE A 183 15.71 2.46 -9.01
C PHE A 183 16.53 3.33 -8.06
N PHE A 184 17.83 3.49 -8.30
CA PHE A 184 18.69 4.34 -7.47
C PHE A 184 18.32 5.82 -7.56
N LEU A 185 17.89 6.30 -8.73
CA LEU A 185 17.41 7.66 -8.91
C LEU A 185 16.11 7.92 -8.14
N LEU A 186 15.19 6.96 -8.12
CA LEU A 186 13.94 7.04 -7.37
C LEU A 186 14.13 6.90 -5.87
N LEU A 187 15.06 6.03 -5.44
CA LEU A 187 15.48 5.91 -4.04
C LEU A 187 16.10 7.22 -3.56
N PHE A 188 16.94 7.84 -4.37
CA PHE A 188 17.51 9.17 -4.11
C PHE A 188 16.40 10.22 -3.98
N PHE A 189 15.44 10.24 -4.91
CA PHE A 189 14.30 11.17 -4.88
C PHE A 189 13.45 10.97 -3.63
N MET A 190 13.19 9.72 -3.21
CA MET A 190 12.48 9.40 -1.96
C MET A 190 13.21 9.95 -0.73
N LEU A 191 14.53 9.72 -0.64
CA LEU A 191 15.36 10.19 0.48
C LEU A 191 15.38 11.71 0.55
N THR A 192 15.49 12.40 -0.59
CA THR A 192 15.40 13.87 -0.65
C THR A 192 13.97 14.40 -0.45
N SER A 193 12.94 13.64 -0.82
CA SER A 193 11.53 14.05 -0.70
C SER A 193 11.08 14.14 0.76
N THR A 194 11.60 13.27 1.63
CA THR A 194 11.38 13.34 3.08
C THR A 194 11.83 14.66 3.71
N GLY A 195 12.55 15.54 3.01
CA GLY A 195 12.84 16.92 3.43
C GLY A 195 12.41 18.01 2.43
N PHE A 196 11.83 17.65 1.28
CA PHE A 196 11.45 18.62 0.24
C PHE A 196 10.05 19.22 0.46
N PHE A 197 9.12 18.43 1.01
CA PHE A 197 7.77 18.91 1.28
C PHE A 197 7.64 19.63 2.63
N ASP A 198 8.58 19.44 3.57
CA ASP A 198 8.61 20.16 4.84
C ASP A 198 8.63 21.69 4.69
N PRO A 199 9.51 22.31 3.87
CA PRO A 199 9.50 23.76 3.67
C PRO A 199 8.27 24.26 2.90
N ILE A 200 7.70 23.45 2.00
CA ILE A 200 6.47 23.80 1.25
C ILE A 200 5.26 23.79 2.18
N ILE A 201 5.11 22.75 3.01
CA ILE A 201 4.05 22.64 4.02
C ILE A 201 4.24 23.75 5.09
N GLN A 202 5.46 24.00 5.57
CA GLN A 202 5.77 25.10 6.50
C GLN A 202 5.59 26.49 5.91
N SER A 203 5.60 26.67 4.58
CA SER A 203 5.31 27.97 3.96
C SER A 203 3.81 28.27 3.88
N ILE A 204 2.95 27.25 3.88
CA ILE A 204 1.49 27.37 3.83
C ILE A 204 0.87 27.50 5.24
N ILE A 205 1.52 26.93 6.27
CA ILE A 205 1.03 26.89 7.66
C ILE A 205 1.02 28.25 8.41
N PRO A 206 1.99 29.19 8.27
CA PRO A 206 1.99 30.41 9.05
C PRO A 206 0.84 31.37 8.66
N GLU A 207 0.37 31.36 7.41
CA GLU A 207 -0.81 32.12 7.02
C GLU A 207 -2.10 31.56 7.66
N ILE A 208 -2.22 30.24 7.77
CA ILE A 208 -3.42 29.58 8.30
C ILE A 208 -3.47 29.68 9.83
N ALA A 209 -2.33 29.49 10.52
CA ALA A 209 -2.22 29.64 11.97
C ALA A 209 -2.44 31.11 12.42
N ALA A 210 -1.88 32.09 11.67
CA ALA A 210 -2.12 33.51 11.94
C ALA A 210 -3.58 33.92 11.67
N SER A 211 -4.22 33.35 10.63
CA SER A 211 -5.64 33.56 10.36
C SER A 211 -6.55 32.94 11.42
N TYR A 212 -6.18 31.79 12.01
CA TYR A 212 -6.95 31.15 13.09
C TYR A 212 -6.82 31.91 14.42
N LEU A 213 -5.63 32.44 14.72
CA LEU A 213 -5.38 33.24 15.93
C LEU A 213 -6.05 34.61 15.89
N ASN A 214 -6.13 35.26 14.72
CA ASN A 214 -6.87 36.52 14.56
C ASN A 214 -8.41 36.36 14.66
N ILE A 215 -8.95 35.17 14.35
CA ILE A 215 -10.39 34.88 14.49
C ILE A 215 -10.77 34.54 15.93
N ILE A 216 -9.88 33.94 16.73
CA ILE A 216 -10.13 33.65 18.16
C ILE A 216 -9.94 34.90 19.04
N ARG A 217 -9.14 35.87 18.60
CA ARG A 217 -8.86 37.13 19.32
C ARG A 217 -9.74 38.32 18.89
N GLY A 218 -10.61 38.14 17.90
CA GLY A 218 -11.51 39.17 17.35
C GLY A 218 -12.93 39.04 17.88
#